data_AF-A0A2G9PDS7-F1
#
_entry.id   AF-A0A2G9PDS7-F1
#
_cell.length_a   1.000
_cell.length_b   1.000
_cell.length_c   1.000
_cell.angle_alpha   90.00
_cell.angle_beta   90.00
_cell.angle_gamma   90.00
#
_symmetry.space_group_name_H-M   'P 1'
#
loop_
_entity.id
_entity.type
_entity.pdbx_description
1 polymer ?
#
loop_
_entity_poly.entity_id
_entity_poly.type
_entity_poly.pdbx_seq_one_letter_code
_entity_poly.pdbx_strand_id
1 'polypeptide(L)'
;MALDLTLGVLCEVLQQWDEVSAGVPVLLEWLLGEKDLSDLETVNTVEDDYLFEKGEANFWAEKLVYIRLLAKHLEELLKRAHFSTMLDPKLLHLSQTANERSESIQSLFNDLPPTPQFLKTSEYNKLLIHKERISSCMDILNVLQNKE
;
A
#
# COMPACT_ATOMS: atom_id res chain seq x y z
N MET A 1 10.57 -7.76 12.72
CA MET A 1 11.69 -8.68 12.47
C MET A 1 11.28 -9.87 11.60
N ALA A 2 10.31 -10.71 12.00
CA ALA A 2 9.88 -11.83 11.16
C ALA A 2 9.33 -11.38 9.79
N LEU A 3 8.42 -10.40 9.77
CA LEU A 3 7.83 -9.87 8.54
C LEU A 3 8.88 -9.30 7.57
N ASP A 4 9.84 -8.51 8.09
CA ASP A 4 10.94 -7.93 7.31
C ASP A 4 11.80 -9.04 6.65
N LEU A 5 12.14 -10.07 7.42
CA LEU A 5 12.87 -11.24 6.89
C LEU A 5 12.04 -12.00 5.85
N THR A 6 10.75 -12.24 6.11
CA THR A 6 9.86 -12.96 5.18
C THR A 6 9.77 -12.25 3.84
N LEU A 7 9.60 -10.92 3.84
CA LEU A 7 9.52 -10.13 2.61
C LEU A 7 10.85 -10.12 1.85
N GLY A 8 11.98 -10.04 2.58
CA GLY A 8 13.31 -10.18 1.98
C GLY A 8 13.52 -11.54 1.32
N VAL A 9 13.23 -12.63 2.04
CA VAL A 9 13.33 -14.00 1.52
C VAL A 9 12.41 -14.21 0.31
N LEU A 10 11.19 -13.67 0.35
CA LEU A 10 10.28 -13.74 -0.79
C LEU A 10 10.88 -13.09 -2.05
N CYS A 11 11.47 -11.90 -1.91
CA CYS A 11 12.12 -11.22 -3.02
C CYS A 11 13.35 -12.00 -3.53
N GLU A 12 14.15 -12.59 -2.63
CA GLU A 12 15.27 -13.45 -3.00
C GLU A 12 14.83 -14.70 -3.77
N VAL A 13 13.75 -15.35 -3.33
CA VAL A 13 13.19 -16.53 -4.00
C VAL A 13 12.68 -16.16 -5.40
N LEU A 14 11.97 -15.04 -5.55
CA LEU A 14 11.52 -14.55 -6.86
C LEU A 14 12.71 -14.32 -7.82
N GLN A 15 13.83 -13.79 -7.31
CA GLN A 15 15.05 -13.63 -8.11
C GLN A 15 15.68 -14.97 -8.48
N GLN A 16 15.82 -15.89 -7.53
CA GLN A 16 16.43 -17.19 -7.75
C GLN A 16 15.65 -18.05 -8.75
N TRP A 17 14.33 -17.86 -8.81
CA TRP A 17 13.45 -18.60 -9.72
C TRP A 17 13.18 -17.88 -11.04
N ASP A 18 13.78 -16.71 -11.27
CA ASP A 18 13.52 -15.87 -12.47
C ASP A 18 12.04 -15.45 -12.62
N GLU A 19 11.32 -15.36 -11.50
CA GLU A 19 9.89 -15.05 -11.43
C GLU A 19 9.63 -13.58 -11.05
N VAL A 20 10.65 -12.71 -11.15
CA VAL A 20 10.51 -11.29 -10.79
C VAL A 20 9.43 -10.61 -11.64
N SER A 21 9.36 -10.93 -12.93
CA SER A 21 8.36 -10.39 -13.87
C SER A 21 6.92 -10.71 -13.45
N ALA A 22 6.68 -11.92 -12.93
CA ALA A 22 5.36 -12.34 -12.44
C ALA A 22 5.08 -11.87 -11.01
N GLY A 23 6.11 -11.80 -10.16
CA GLY A 23 6.00 -11.46 -8.74
C GLY A 23 5.79 -9.98 -8.47
N VAL A 24 6.45 -9.09 -9.22
CA VAL A 24 6.36 -7.63 -9.00
C VAL A 24 4.91 -7.12 -9.08
N PRO A 25 4.10 -7.47 -10.11
CA PRO A 25 2.69 -7.06 -10.14
C PRO A 25 1.90 -7.53 -8.91
N VAL A 26 2.14 -8.75 -8.43
CA VAL A 26 1.45 -9.30 -7.25
C VAL A 26 1.84 -8.55 -5.98
N LEU A 27 3.13 -8.22 -5.80
CA LEU A 27 3.59 -7.43 -4.67
C LEU A 27 3.05 -5.98 -4.72
N LEU A 28 2.90 -5.41 -5.91
CA LEU A 28 2.25 -4.10 -6.10
C LEU A 28 0.74 -4.15 -5.81
N GLU A 29 0.04 -5.23 -6.18
CA GLU A 29 -1.35 -5.45 -5.76
C GLU A 29 -1.46 -5.52 -4.23
N TRP A 30 -0.54 -6.24 -3.57
CA TRP A 30 -0.49 -6.32 -2.11
C TRP A 30 -0.17 -4.98 -1.45
N LEU A 31 0.62 -4.13 -2.11
CA LEU A 31 0.95 -2.78 -1.63
C LEU A 31 -0.24 -1.84 -1.81
N LEU A 32 -0.87 -1.84 -3.00
CA LEU A 32 -2.04 -1.01 -3.30
C LEU A 32 -3.24 -1.41 -2.44
N GLY A 33 -3.39 -2.70 -2.16
CA GLY A 33 -4.47 -3.27 -1.35
C GLY A 33 -5.77 -3.45 -2.10
N GLU A 34 -6.72 -4.08 -1.41
CA GLU A 34 -8.05 -4.37 -1.96
C GLU A 34 -8.77 -3.08 -2.40
N LYS A 35 -9.67 -3.21 -3.40
CA LYS A 35 -10.42 -2.09 -4.01
C LYS A 35 -11.39 -1.43 -3.05
N ASP A 36 -11.74 -2.13 -1.98
CA ASP A 36 -12.80 -1.75 -1.11
C ASP A 36 -12.32 -0.70 -0.11
N LEU A 37 -12.50 0.57 -0.51
CA LEU A 37 -12.73 1.66 0.43
C LEU A 37 -13.98 1.41 1.30
N SER A 38 -14.72 0.32 1.07
CA SER A 38 -15.75 -0.23 1.95
C SER A 38 -15.25 -0.41 3.39
N ASP A 39 -13.95 -0.57 3.64
CA ASP A 39 -13.33 -0.52 4.98
C ASP A 39 -13.51 0.85 5.71
N LEU A 40 -13.89 1.90 4.98
CA LEU A 40 -14.40 3.13 5.60
C LEU A 40 -15.83 2.95 6.12
N GLU A 41 -16.68 2.16 5.45
CA GLU A 41 -18.10 1.97 5.80
C GLU A 41 -18.36 0.78 6.77
N THR A 42 -17.59 -0.30 6.66
CA THR A 42 -17.82 -1.58 7.38
C THR A 42 -17.34 -1.57 8.83
N VAL A 43 -16.63 -0.54 9.28
CA VAL A 43 -16.20 -0.45 10.68
C VAL A 43 -17.34 -0.02 11.61
N ASN A 44 -18.40 0.60 11.10
CA ASN A 44 -19.62 0.83 11.87
C ASN A 44 -20.30 -0.47 12.36
N THR A 45 -19.95 -1.64 11.82
CA THR A 45 -20.49 -2.94 12.30
C THR A 45 -19.53 -3.73 13.19
N VAL A 46 -18.28 -3.29 13.34
CA VAL A 46 -17.29 -3.88 14.26
C VAL A 46 -16.86 -2.91 15.38
N GLU A 47 -17.38 -1.68 15.36
CA GLU A 47 -17.16 -0.64 16.36
C GLU A 47 -17.66 -1.00 17.76
N ASP A 48 -18.56 -1.99 17.90
CA ASP A 48 -19.04 -2.41 19.22
C ASP A 48 -18.04 -3.30 19.99
N ASP A 49 -16.96 -3.80 19.37
CA ASP A 49 -16.01 -4.73 20.03
C ASP A 49 -14.59 -4.16 20.26
N TYR A 50 -14.28 -2.94 19.79
CA TYR A 50 -12.94 -2.33 19.92
C TYR A 50 -12.90 -1.11 20.85
N LEU A 51 -13.64 -1.15 21.96
CA LEU A 51 -13.78 -0.07 22.96
C LEU A 51 -12.49 0.30 23.76
N PHE A 52 -11.29 -0.05 23.29
CA PHE A 52 -10.04 0.30 23.94
C PHE A 52 -9.05 0.97 22.96
N GLU A 53 -8.91 2.29 23.09
CA GLU A 53 -7.99 3.18 22.35
C GLU A 53 -6.52 2.70 22.30
N LYS A 54 -6.10 1.77 23.17
CA LYS A 54 -4.73 1.24 23.23
C LYS A 54 -4.46 0.15 22.18
N GLY A 55 -5.48 -0.53 21.66
CA GLY A 55 -5.36 -1.54 20.61
C GLY A 55 -5.27 -0.95 19.20
N GLU A 56 -6.00 0.14 18.95
CA GLU A 56 -6.11 0.75 17.62
C GLU A 56 -4.79 1.35 17.14
N ALA A 57 -4.06 2.07 18.00
CA ALA A 57 -2.80 2.70 17.62
C ALA A 57 -1.74 1.67 17.18
N ASN A 58 -1.70 0.50 17.82
CA ASN A 58 -0.80 -0.59 17.44
C ASN A 58 -1.23 -1.23 16.12
N PHE A 59 -2.53 -1.41 15.90
CA PHE A 59 -3.05 -1.95 14.64
C PHE A 59 -2.71 -1.06 13.43
N TRP A 60 -2.91 0.26 13.56
CA TRP A 60 -2.55 1.22 12.51
C TRP A 60 -1.04 1.27 12.26
N ALA A 61 -0.24 1.22 13.33
CA ALA A 61 1.21 1.15 13.23
C ALA A 61 1.68 -0.13 12.52
N GLU A 62 1.07 -1.28 12.81
CA GLU A 62 1.37 -2.55 12.14
C GLU A 62 1.05 -2.49 10.64
N LYS A 63 -0.09 -1.91 10.24
CA LYS A 63 -0.43 -1.68 8.83
C LYS A 63 0.61 -0.82 8.13
N LEU A 64 1.02 0.30 8.73
CA LEU A 64 2.06 1.18 8.17
C LEU A 64 3.42 0.49 8.09
N VAL A 65 3.79 -0.30 9.10
CA VAL A 65 5.04 -1.08 9.09
C VAL A 65 5.03 -2.07 7.94
N TYR A 66 3.93 -2.79 7.73
CA TYR A 66 3.79 -3.71 6.60
C TYR A 66 3.99 -2.99 5.25
N ILE A 67 3.29 -1.88 5.04
CA ILE A 67 3.37 -1.09 3.80
C ILE A 67 4.80 -0.65 3.52
N ARG A 68 5.47 -0.07 4.52
CA ARG A 68 6.85 0.42 4.39
C ARG A 68 7.85 -0.69 4.13
N LEU A 69 7.70 -1.83 4.82
CA LEU A 69 8.57 -2.98 4.60
C LEU A 69 8.38 -3.57 3.20
N LEU A 70 7.12 -3.70 2.76
CA LEU A 70 6.82 -4.21 1.42
C LEU A 70 7.39 -3.28 0.34
N ALA A 71 7.15 -1.97 0.45
CA ALA A 71 7.69 -0.98 -0.47
C ALA A 71 9.23 -1.02 -0.52
N LYS A 72 9.88 -1.04 0.65
CA LYS A 72 11.34 -1.16 0.78
C LYS A 72 11.88 -2.39 0.02
N HIS A 73 11.35 -3.58 0.30
CA HIS A 73 11.84 -4.81 -0.31
C HIS A 73 11.57 -4.87 -1.80
N LEU A 74 10.42 -4.35 -2.23
CA LEU A 74 10.09 -4.25 -3.65
C LEU A 74 11.04 -3.30 -4.39
N GLU A 75 11.37 -2.14 -3.82
CA GLU A 75 12.38 -1.25 -4.39
C GLU A 75 13.76 -1.91 -4.48
N GLU A 76 14.17 -2.64 -3.45
CA GLU A 76 15.44 -3.37 -3.44
C GLU A 76 15.47 -4.49 -4.50
N LEU A 77 14.38 -5.24 -4.64
CA LEU A 77 14.19 -6.25 -5.69
C LEU A 77 14.39 -5.63 -7.08
N LEU A 78 13.74 -4.50 -7.34
CA LEU A 78 13.79 -3.79 -8.61
C LEU A 78 15.15 -3.16 -8.90
N LYS A 79 15.95 -2.81 -7.88
CA LYS A 79 17.33 -2.32 -8.07
C LYS A 79 18.28 -3.44 -8.51
N ARG A 80 18.04 -4.67 -8.07
CA ARG A 80 18.94 -5.83 -8.29
C ARG A 80 18.56 -6.66 -9.52
N ALA A 81 17.27 -6.76 -9.84
CA ALA A 81 16.77 -7.58 -10.93
C ALA A 81 16.70 -6.81 -12.25
N HIS A 82 16.96 -7.50 -13.36
CA HIS A 82 16.61 -7.01 -14.69
C HIS A 82 15.12 -7.21 -14.90
N PHE A 83 14.36 -6.11 -14.87
CA PHE A 83 12.92 -6.11 -15.05
C PHE A 83 12.58 -5.22 -16.24
N SER A 84 11.87 -5.77 -17.23
CA SER A 84 11.39 -5.02 -18.39
C SER A 84 9.91 -4.73 -18.21
N THR A 85 9.57 -3.45 -18.17
CA THR A 85 8.21 -2.93 -17.96
C THR A 85 7.33 -2.93 -19.20
N MET A 86 7.92 -2.96 -20.40
CA MET A 86 7.35 -2.29 -21.57
C MET A 86 5.93 -2.72 -21.99
N LEU A 87 5.38 -3.82 -21.50
CA LEU A 87 4.09 -4.34 -21.97
C LEU A 87 3.28 -5.12 -20.92
N ASP A 88 3.55 -5.01 -19.61
CA ASP A 88 2.74 -5.76 -18.64
C ASP A 88 1.36 -5.09 -18.43
N PRO A 89 0.25 -5.70 -18.89
CA PRO A 89 -1.09 -5.15 -18.74
C PRO A 89 -1.50 -5.01 -17.27
N LYS A 90 -0.94 -5.84 -16.36
CA LYS A 90 -1.24 -5.74 -14.93
C LYS A 90 -0.63 -4.47 -14.34
N LEU A 91 0.59 -4.10 -14.73
CA LEU A 91 1.23 -2.87 -14.27
C LEU A 91 0.47 -1.63 -14.76
N LEU A 92 -0.02 -1.64 -16.00
CA LEU A 92 -0.86 -0.57 -16.52
C LEU A 92 -2.17 -0.45 -15.74
N HIS A 93 -2.86 -1.57 -15.50
CA HIS A 93 -4.08 -1.58 -14.70
C HIS A 93 -3.83 -1.11 -13.26
N LEU A 94 -2.70 -1.50 -12.66
CA LEU A 94 -2.27 -1.04 -11.33
C LEU A 94 -2.02 0.47 -11.30
N SER A 95 -1.37 1.02 -12.33
CA SER A 95 -1.14 2.45 -12.45
C SER A 95 -2.45 3.23 -12.58
N GLN A 96 -3.38 2.75 -13.40
CA GLN A 96 -4.71 3.36 -13.54
C GLN A 96 -5.46 3.33 -12.20
N THR A 97 -5.50 2.17 -11.55
CA THR A 97 -6.16 1.99 -10.25
C THR A 97 -5.54 2.89 -9.18
N ALA A 98 -4.22 3.01 -9.14
CA ALA A 98 -3.53 3.85 -8.17
C ALA A 98 -3.86 5.34 -8.37
N ASN A 99 -3.91 5.81 -9.62
CA ASN A 99 -4.31 7.18 -9.95
C ASN A 99 -5.76 7.47 -9.55
N GLU A 100 -6.72 6.62 -9.95
CA GLU A 100 -8.14 6.77 -9.61
C GLU A 100 -8.36 6.83 -8.09
N ARG A 101 -7.68 5.95 -7.33
CA ARG A 101 -7.77 5.94 -5.87
C ARG A 101 -7.07 7.14 -5.23
N SER A 102 -5.98 7.65 -5.82
CA SER A 102 -5.29 8.85 -5.34
C SER A 102 -6.21 10.07 -5.39
N GLU A 103 -6.90 10.26 -6.51
CA GLU A 103 -7.89 11.33 -6.68
C GLU A 103 -9.04 11.20 -5.69
N SER A 104 -9.57 9.98 -5.53
CA SER A 104 -10.65 9.69 -4.58
C SER A 104 -10.26 10.01 -3.14
N ILE A 105 -9.06 9.58 -2.71
CA ILE A 105 -8.55 9.88 -1.37
C ILE A 105 -8.33 11.37 -1.18
N GLN A 106 -7.80 12.08 -2.18
CA GLN A 106 -7.57 13.50 -2.08
C GLN A 106 -8.90 14.27 -1.93
N SER A 107 -9.97 13.84 -2.62
CA SER A 107 -11.32 14.36 -2.41
C SER A 107 -11.78 14.16 -0.97
N LEU A 108 -11.66 12.94 -0.43
CA LEU A 108 -12.05 12.63 0.95
C LEU A 108 -11.29 13.48 1.97
N PHE A 109 -9.99 13.73 1.75
CA PHE A 109 -9.23 14.65 2.61
C PHE A 109 -9.71 16.09 2.54
N ASN A 110 -10.16 16.56 1.38
CA ASN A 110 -10.67 17.92 1.20
C ASN A 110 -12.05 18.10 1.83
N ASP A 111 -12.84 17.03 1.91
CA ASP A 111 -14.17 17.01 2.55
C ASP A 111 -14.10 16.96 4.10
N LEU A 112 -12.91 16.70 4.67
CA LEU A 112 -12.71 16.71 6.12
C LEU A 112 -12.85 18.13 6.72
N PRO A 113 -13.45 18.26 7.91
CA PRO A 113 -13.64 19.56 8.55
C PRO A 113 -12.31 20.23 8.93
N PRO A 114 -12.20 21.57 8.84
CA PRO A 114 -10.97 22.33 9.00
C PRO A 114 -10.49 22.47 10.46
N THR A 115 -11.07 21.77 11.43
CA THR A 115 -10.74 21.92 12.86
C THR A 115 -10.20 20.60 13.44
N PRO A 116 -8.89 20.30 13.27
CA PRO A 116 -8.30 19.02 13.62
C PRO A 116 -7.93 18.85 15.08
N GLN A 117 -8.38 19.72 15.98
CA GLN A 117 -7.94 19.71 17.37
C GLN A 117 -8.35 18.42 18.11
N PHE A 118 -9.24 17.61 17.51
CA PHE A 118 -9.66 16.29 17.97
C PHE A 118 -9.45 15.15 16.93
N LEU A 119 -8.77 15.40 15.80
CA LEU A 119 -8.71 14.51 14.61
C LEU A 119 -7.82 13.24 14.76
N LYS A 120 -7.62 12.72 15.97
CA LYS A 120 -7.20 11.31 16.15
C LYS A 120 -8.37 10.35 15.94
N THR A 121 -9.26 10.64 15.00
CA THR A 121 -10.36 9.72 14.66
C THR A 121 -9.80 8.55 13.86
N SER A 122 -10.41 7.38 14.02
CA SER A 122 -10.08 6.16 13.28
C SER A 122 -10.14 6.42 11.76
N GLU A 123 -11.09 7.23 11.29
CA GLU A 123 -11.25 7.65 9.88
C GLU A 123 -10.04 8.38 9.30
N TYR A 124 -9.48 9.35 10.03
CA TYR A 124 -8.30 10.08 9.56
C TYR A 124 -7.08 9.15 9.45
N ASN A 125 -6.88 8.28 10.43
CA ASN A 125 -5.80 7.29 10.40
C ASN A 125 -5.95 6.29 9.24
N LYS A 126 -7.19 5.85 8.94
CA LYS A 126 -7.48 5.03 7.76
C LYS A 126 -7.10 5.75 6.46
N LEU A 127 -7.54 6.99 6.29
CA LEU A 127 -7.23 7.79 5.10
C LEU A 127 -5.72 7.98 4.93
N LEU A 128 -4.99 8.22 6.03
CA LEU A 128 -3.52 8.30 5.99
C LEU A 128 -2.87 6.99 5.54
N ILE A 129 -3.36 5.85 6.02
CA ILE A 129 -2.84 4.54 5.61
C ILE A 129 -3.09 4.30 4.13
N HIS A 130 -4.30 4.55 3.65
CA HIS A 130 -4.60 4.40 2.22
C HIS A 130 -3.77 5.35 1.36
N LYS A 131 -3.55 6.59 1.82
CA LYS A 131 -2.65 7.54 1.15
C LYS A 131 -1.22 7.02 1.07
N GLU A 132 -0.67 6.49 2.15
CA GLU A 132 0.68 5.89 2.17
C GLU A 132 0.79 4.76 1.15
N ARG A 133 -0.18 3.82 1.13
CA ARG A 133 -0.23 2.70 0.18
C ARG A 133 -0.16 3.15 -1.27
N ILE A 134 -1.02 4.10 -1.63
CA ILE A 134 -1.14 4.59 -2.99
C ILE A 134 0.13 5.34 -3.39
N SER A 135 0.63 6.22 -2.51
CA SER A 135 1.87 6.96 -2.77
C SER A 135 3.03 6.00 -3.01
N SER A 136 3.26 5.03 -2.11
CA SER A 136 4.34 4.06 -2.28
C SER A 136 4.19 3.22 -3.55
N CYS A 137 2.96 2.83 -3.91
CA CYS A 137 2.69 2.10 -5.14
C CYS A 137 3.00 2.95 -6.37
N MET A 138 2.56 4.20 -6.40
CA MET A 138 2.83 5.14 -7.49
C MET A 138 4.32 5.44 -7.63
N ASP A 139 5.04 5.66 -6.53
CA ASP A 139 6.48 5.91 -6.55
C ASP A 139 7.24 4.76 -7.21
N ILE A 140 6.89 3.51 -6.86
CA ILE A 140 7.50 2.33 -7.44
C ILE A 140 7.11 2.16 -8.92
N LEU A 141 5.84 2.37 -9.27
CA LEU A 141 5.37 2.32 -10.66
C LEU A 141 6.06 3.39 -11.54
N ASN A 142 6.30 4.58 -11.00
CA ASN A 142 7.04 5.64 -11.68
C ASN A 142 8.50 5.24 -11.90
N VAL A 143 9.16 4.63 -10.91
CA VAL A 143 10.54 4.11 -11.07
C VAL A 143 10.58 3.05 -12.17
N LEU A 144 9.58 2.18 -12.22
CA LEU A 144 9.46 1.14 -13.23
C LEU A 144 9.31 1.75 -14.64
N GLN A 145 8.42 2.70 -14.82
CA GLN A 145 8.19 3.37 -16.11
C GLN A 145 9.40 4.20 -16.60
N ASN A 146 10.19 4.76 -15.68
CA ASN A 146 11.36 5.58 -15.99
C ASN A 146 12.67 4.79 -16.16
N LYS A 147 12.65 3.46 -15.97
CA LYS A 147 13.81 2.57 -16.19
C LYS A 147 13.97 2.14 -17.66
N GLU A 148 13.09 2.64 -18.53
CA GLU A 148 13.14 2.51 -19.99
C GLU A 148 14.06 3.55 -20.64
#